data_AF-A0A1V5V8U7-F1
#
_entry.id   AF-A0A1V5V8U7-F1
#
_cell.length_a   1.000
_cell.length_b   1.000
_cell.length_c   1.000
_cell.angle_alpha   90.00
_cell.angle_beta   90.00
_cell.angle_gamma   90.00
#
_symmetry.space_group_name_H-M   'P 1'
#
loop_
_entity.id
_entity.type
_entity.pdbx_description
1 polymer ?
#
loop_
_entity_poly.entity_id
_entity_poly.type
_entity_poly.pdbx_seq_one_letter_code
_entity_poly.pdbx_strand_id
1 'polypeptide(L)'
;MKIFLGGIPLGCDNIGDEAILACAVEILRRNFPDCPITVCTADRENTAKLLSVETAPLFGFDPAASLEEFQRLAARHDLYV
;
A
#
# COMPACT_ATOMS: atom_id res chain seq x y z
N MET A 1 -8.22 -11.55 -7.66
CA MET A 1 -8.38 -10.09 -7.45
C MET A 1 -7.17 -9.60 -6.69
N LYS A 2 -6.43 -8.64 -7.25
CA LYS A 2 -5.27 -7.99 -6.64
C LYS A 2 -5.65 -6.56 -6.29
N ILE A 3 -5.42 -6.19 -5.04
CA ILE A 3 -5.81 -4.88 -4.51
C ILE A 3 -4.55 -4.04 -4.31
N PHE A 4 -4.60 -2.81 -4.81
CA PHE A 4 -3.56 -1.82 -4.60
C PHE A 4 -4.12 -0.68 -3.76
N LEU A 5 -3.56 -0.50 -2.56
CA LEU A 5 -3.87 0.61 -1.65
C LEU A 5 -2.91 1.77 -1.92
N GLY A 6 -3.48 2.88 -2.37
CA GLY A 6 -2.78 4.15 -2.56
C GLY A 6 -2.17 4.66 -1.28
N GLY A 7 -1.01 5.31 -1.41
CA GLY A 7 -0.20 5.72 -0.27
C GLY A 7 -0.70 7.00 0.37
N ILE A 8 -1.04 6.92 1.65
CA ILE A 8 -0.90 8.02 2.62
C ILE A 8 0.61 8.08 2.98
N PRO A 9 1.23 9.21 3.38
CA PRO A 9 2.64 9.28 3.79
C PRO A 9 2.97 8.44 5.04
N LEU A 10 2.92 7.12 4.85
CA LEU A 10 3.11 6.06 5.83
C LEU A 10 4.60 5.80 6.04
N GLY A 11 5.01 5.56 7.29
CA GLY A 11 6.42 5.46 7.67
C GLY A 11 7.10 6.81 7.92
N CYS A 12 6.30 7.87 8.09
CA CYS A 12 6.77 9.21 8.46
C CYS A 12 6.40 9.56 9.93
N ASP A 13 6.32 8.56 10.81
CA ASP A 13 5.92 8.69 12.23
C ASP A 13 4.53 9.34 12.46
N ASN A 14 3.61 9.19 11.50
CA ASN A 14 2.22 9.62 11.67
C ASN A 14 1.33 8.44 12.12
N ILE A 15 1.13 8.35 13.44
CA ILE A 15 0.32 7.32 14.11
C ILE A 15 -1.10 7.23 13.52
N GLY A 16 -1.69 8.36 13.11
CA GLY A 16 -3.04 8.38 12.56
C GLY A 16 -3.14 7.65 11.21
N ASP A 17 -2.16 7.89 10.34
CA ASP A 17 -2.11 7.30 9.00
C ASP A 17 -1.88 5.79 9.09
N GLU A 18 -0.99 5.37 10.01
CA GLU A 18 -0.70 3.96 10.27
C GLU A 18 -1.95 3.21 10.78
N ALA A 19 -2.72 3.81 11.69
CA ALA A 19 -3.95 3.22 12.19
C ALA A 19 -5.01 3.09 11.09
N ILE A 20 -5.18 4.12 10.26
CA ILE A 20 -6.11 4.10 9.12
C ILE A 20 -5.74 2.99 8.15
N LEU A 21 -4.45 2.86 7.80
CA LEU A 21 -3.98 1.80 6.91
C LEU A 21 -4.24 0.42 7.51
N ALA A 22 -3.89 0.19 8.77
CA ALA A 22 -4.10 -1.08 9.44
C ALA A 22 -5.59 -1.46 9.41
N CYS A 23 -6.49 -0.52 9.70
CA CYS A 23 -7.93 -0.73 9.59
C CYS A 23 -8.37 -1.05 8.15
N ALA A 24 -7.86 -0.33 7.15
CA ALA A 24 -8.20 -0.59 5.75
C ALA A 24 -7.76 -1.99 5.32
N VAL A 25 -6.51 -2.39 5.63
CA VAL A 25 -6.00 -3.73 5.36
C VAL A 25 -6.85 -4.78 6.07
N GLU A 26 -7.22 -4.56 7.34
CA GLU A 26 -8.05 -5.49 8.09
C GLU A 26 -9.46 -5.66 7.47
N ILE A 27 -10.10 -4.56 7.06
CA ILE A 27 -11.39 -4.60 6.36
C ILE A 27 -11.27 -5.43 5.08
N LEU A 28 -10.22 -5.20 4.29
CA LEU A 28 -10.00 -5.95 3.05
C LEU A 28 -9.74 -7.43 3.34
N ARG A 29 -8.90 -7.76 4.32
CA ARG A 29 -8.60 -9.15 4.70
C ARG A 29 -9.85 -9.89 5.20
N ARG A 30 -10.74 -9.22 5.94
CA ARG A 30 -11.99 -9.82 6.42
C ARG A 30 -12.95 -10.19 5.28
N ASN A 31 -12.97 -9.41 4.20
CA ASN A 31 -13.88 -9.63 3.06
C ASN A 31 -13.23 -10.44 1.92
N PHE A 32 -11.91 -10.35 1.79
CA PHE A 32 -11.11 -10.91 0.71
C PHE A 32 -9.83 -11.56 1.27
N PRO A 33 -9.95 -12.66 2.03
CA PRO A 33 -8.86 -13.21 2.84
C PRO A 33 -7.61 -13.58 2.02
N ASP A 34 -7.81 -14.14 0.83
CA ASP A 34 -6.72 -14.67 -0.02
C ASP A 34 -6.26 -13.68 -1.10
N CYS A 35 -6.82 -12.47 -1.15
CA CYS A 35 -6.46 -11.51 -2.19
C CYS A 35 -5.12 -10.85 -1.88
N PRO A 36 -4.16 -10.81 -2.82
CA PRO A 36 -2.95 -10.02 -2.65
C PRO A 36 -3.29 -8.54 -2.43
N ILE A 37 -2.64 -7.93 -1.44
CA ILE A 37 -2.78 -6.51 -1.11
C ILE A 37 -1.39 -5.90 -1.23
N THR A 38 -1.26 -4.86 -2.05
CA THR A 38 -0.06 -4.04 -2.19
C THR A 38 -0.30 -2.67 -1.58
N VAL A 39 0.61 -2.17 -0.75
CA VAL A 39 0.52 -0.85 -0.11
C VAL A 39 1.65 0.06 -0.55
N CYS A 40 1.33 1.29 -0.94
CA CYS A 40 2.33 2.36 -1.09
C CYS A 40 2.72 2.94 0.28
N THR A 41 4.01 2.94 0.61
CA THR A 41 4.52 3.39 1.91
C THR A 41 5.99 3.82 1.79
N ALA A 42 6.41 4.78 2.62
CA ALA A 42 7.83 5.14 2.73
C ALA A 42 8.62 4.06 3.48
N ASP A 43 8.01 3.40 4.48
CA ASP A 43 8.61 2.31 5.24
C ASP A 43 8.12 0.94 4.76
N ARG A 44 8.66 0.51 3.62
CA ARG A 44 8.25 -0.73 2.93
C ARG A 44 8.50 -2.00 3.73
N GLU A 45 9.57 -2.05 4.52
CA GLU A 45 9.94 -3.26 5.23
C GLU A 45 9.09 -3.46 6.48
N ASN A 46 8.90 -2.41 7.30
CA ASN A 46 8.11 -2.55 8.51
C ASN A 46 6.63 -2.68 8.18
N THR A 47 6.13 -1.96 7.17
CA THR A 47 4.73 -2.10 6.70
C THR A 47 4.45 -3.54 6.23
N ALA A 48 5.35 -4.13 5.42
CA ALA A 48 5.17 -5.49 4.93
C ALA A 48 5.11 -6.51 6.08
N LYS A 49 5.97 -6.36 7.09
CA LYS A 49 6.00 -7.25 8.27
C LYS A 49 4.76 -7.07 9.14
N LEU A 50 4.41 -5.84 9.48
CA LEU A 50 3.33 -5.52 10.42
C LEU A 50 1.97 -5.94 9.88
N LEU A 51 1.73 -5.69 8.59
CA LEU A 51 0.41 -5.86 7.98
C LEU A 51 0.30 -7.11 7.09
N SER A 52 1.41 -7.84 6.88
CA SER A 52 1.45 -9.02 6.00
C SER A 52 0.90 -8.72 4.61
N VAL A 53 1.49 -7.71 3.97
CA VAL A 53 1.13 -7.17 2.65
C VAL A 53 2.36 -7.05 1.76
N GLU A 54 2.14 -6.98 0.45
CA GLU A 54 3.16 -6.51 -0.49
C GLU A 54 3.31 -4.99 -0.36
N THR A 55 4.48 -4.44 -0.70
CA THR A 55 4.73 -3.01 -0.59
C THR A 55 5.34 -2.43 -1.85
N ALA A 56 5.00 -1.16 -2.11
CA ALA A 56 5.47 -0.36 -3.23
C ALA A 56 6.00 0.98 -2.72
N PRO A 57 6.91 1.64 -3.46
CA PRO A 57 7.40 2.95 -3.07
C PRO A 57 6.26 3.98 -3.02
N LEU A 58 6.45 5.01 -2.20
CA LEU A 58 5.52 6.12 -2.08
C LEU A 58 5.67 7.06 -3.29
N PHE A 59 4.82 6.86 -4.29
CA PHE A 59 4.82 7.68 -5.51
C PHE A 59 4.35 9.11 -5.23
N GLY A 60 4.95 10.08 -5.93
CA GLY A 60 4.61 11.51 -5.78
C GLY A 60 5.33 12.22 -4.64
N PHE A 61 6.02 11.48 -3.75
CA PHE A 61 6.82 12.03 -2.66
C PHE A 61 8.31 11.70 -2.81
N ASP A 62 8.64 10.52 -3.34
CA ASP A 62 10.00 10.15 -3.70
C ASP A 62 10.31 10.59 -5.15
N PRO A 63 11.28 11.49 -5.40
CA PRO A 63 11.69 11.88 -6.74
C PRO A 63 12.23 10.72 -7.59
N ALA A 64 12.70 9.65 -6.96
CA ALA A 64 13.17 8.46 -7.66
C ALA A 64 12.01 7.57 -8.16
N ALA A 65 10.80 7.72 -7.61
CA ALA A 65 9.64 6.93 -7.99
C ALA A 65 8.93 7.58 -9.19
N SER A 66 8.99 6.94 -10.35
CA SER A 66 8.42 7.49 -11.59
C SER A 66 6.92 7.25 -11.71
N LEU A 67 6.23 8.18 -12.41
CA LEU A 67 4.81 8.00 -12.76
C LEU A 67 4.58 6.77 -13.64
N GLU A 68 5.54 6.41 -14.48
CA GLU A 68 5.46 5.21 -15.32
C GLU A 68 5.48 3.93 -14.48
N GLU A 69 6.31 3.86 -13.43
CA GLU A 69 6.31 2.74 -12.49
C GLU A 69 5.00 2.63 -11.74
N PHE A 70 4.42 3.75 -11.29
CA PHE A 70 3.09 3.77 -10.70
C PHE A 70 2.04 3.22 -11.65
N GLN A 71 2.01 3.70 -12.91
CA GLN A 71 1.05 3.26 -13.91
C GLN A 71 1.18 1.76 -14.20
N ARG A 72 2.41 1.26 -14.34
CA ARG A 72 2.68 -0.17 -14.54
C ARG A 72 2.24 -1.00 -13.33
N LEU A 73 2.44 -0.49 -12.11
CA LEU A 73 1.98 -1.16 -10.91
C LEU A 73 0.46 -1.17 -10.82
N ALA A 74 -0.20 -0.03 -11.01
CA ALA A 74 -1.66 0.08 -11.00
C ALA A 74 -2.30 -0.84 -12.05
N ALA A 75 -1.75 -0.91 -13.26
CA ALA A 75 -2.25 -1.78 -14.33
C ALA A 75 -2.13 -3.29 -14.03
N ARG A 76 -1.32 -3.70 -13.05
CA ARG A 76 -1.20 -5.11 -12.61
C ARG A 76 -2.22 -5.49 -11.53
N HIS A 77 -2.98 -4.53 -11.03
CA HIS A 77 -3.99 -4.73 -10.00
C HIS A 77 -5.39 -4.61 -10.57
N ASP A 78 -6.32 -5.34 -9.98
CA ASP A 78 -7.72 -5.37 -10.42
C ASP A 78 -8.52 -4.22 -9.77
N LEU A 79 -8.05 -3.74 -8.62
CA LEU A 79 -8.68 -2.66 -7.85
C LEU A 79 -7.61 -1.73 -7.30
N TYR A 80 -7.79 -0.43 -7.50
CA TYR A 80 -7.05 0.63 -6.83
C TYR A 80 -7.99 1.33 -5.84
N VAL A 81 -7.56 1.45 -4.59
CA VAL A 81 -8.29 2.11 -3.49
C VAL A 81 -7.46 3.26 -2.96
#